data_AF-A0A1D1UVK8-F1
#
_entry.id   AF-A0A1D1UVK8-F1
#
_cell.length_a   1.000
_cell.length_b   1.000
_cell.length_c   1.000
_cell.angle_alpha   90.00
_cell.angle_beta   90.00
_cell.angle_gamma   90.00
#
_symmetry.space_group_name_H-M   'P 1'
#
loop_
_entity.id
_entity.type
_entity.pdbx_description
1 polymer ?
#
loop_
_entity_poly.entity_id
_entity_poly.type
_entity_poly.pdbx_seq_one_letter_code
_entity_poly.pdbx_strand_id
1 'polypeptide(L)'
;MILDYIRPENVIILAVTPINADMATSEALKLAKIVDPEGKRTLAVLTKLDLMDPGTDANEAMAGHVIPVKLGIIGVVNRSQQDIKDKKSIEDCLKQEKKFFLEKYPNFAARSGTPFLACKLNTLLMGHLKAHLPKYKVLINKKIAEQEELLTALGEEILPENKHKMLRELINKVVKEFCGRIDGQAMPDFAEGTAGDMKLSGGAKINRDIFYGSFKEDLDEIIPLADVTQFHIIQMLRSTAGLQPHVFVSDEVFMKLARKEVGRLSKPSERCVERVHDELRTLIEKYGPECKVRVSVCFWNSNC
;
A
#
# COMPACT_ATOMS: atom_id res chain seq x y z
N MET A 1 19.64 19.58 0.81
CA MET A 1 19.86 19.67 -0.65
C MET A 1 21.06 18.86 -1.12
N ILE A 2 22.33 19.19 -0.81
CA ILE A 2 23.49 18.38 -1.30
C ILE A 2 23.48 16.96 -0.72
N LEU A 3 23.24 16.84 0.60
CA LEU A 3 23.22 15.56 1.31
C LEU A 3 22.22 14.57 0.69
N ASP A 4 21.10 15.03 0.17
CA ASP A 4 20.07 14.18 -0.44
C ASP A 4 20.58 13.48 -1.71
N TYR A 5 21.50 14.11 -2.45
CA TYR A 5 22.11 13.55 -3.66
C TYR A 5 23.34 12.70 -3.38
N ILE A 6 24.11 12.97 -2.32
CA ILE A 6 25.34 12.23 -2.00
C ILE A 6 25.14 11.09 -0.99
N ARG A 7 24.01 11.07 -0.28
CA ARG A 7 23.66 10.01 0.68
C ARG A 7 23.43 8.63 0.04
N PRO A 8 22.81 8.49 -1.15
CA PRO A 8 22.68 7.20 -1.81
C PRO A 8 24.07 6.60 -2.10
N GLU A 9 24.25 5.31 -1.79
CA GLU A 9 25.55 4.62 -1.96
C GLU A 9 25.94 4.45 -3.43
N ASN A 10 24.98 4.58 -4.34
CA ASN A 10 25.14 4.40 -5.79
C ASN A 10 25.69 5.63 -6.52
N VAL A 11 26.32 6.56 -5.81
CA VAL A 11 26.80 7.84 -6.34
C VAL A 11 28.29 7.98 -6.08
N ILE A 12 29.02 8.40 -7.12
CA ILE A 12 30.43 8.80 -7.03
C ILE A 12 30.48 10.28 -6.68
N ILE A 13 31.18 10.62 -5.61
CA ILE A 13 31.33 11.99 -5.12
C ILE A 13 32.57 12.60 -5.74
N LEU A 14 32.40 13.72 -6.47
CA LEU A 14 33.50 14.51 -7.00
C LEU A 14 33.77 15.70 -6.07
N ALA A 15 34.76 15.57 -5.20
CA ALA A 15 35.13 16.61 -4.23
C ALA A 15 36.11 17.59 -4.86
N VAL A 16 35.60 18.68 -5.41
CA VAL A 16 36.41 19.75 -6.03
C VAL A 16 36.88 20.72 -4.96
N THR A 17 38.19 20.87 -4.80
CA THR A 17 38.80 21.79 -3.82
C THR A 17 39.90 22.61 -4.51
N PRO A 18 39.95 23.93 -4.32
CA PRO A 18 41.09 24.71 -4.81
C PRO A 18 42.30 24.50 -3.90
N ILE A 19 43.49 24.37 -4.48
CA ILE A 19 44.71 24.05 -3.70
C ILE A 19 45.12 25.16 -2.73
N ASN A 20 44.73 26.41 -3.01
CA ASN A 20 45.05 27.56 -2.17
C ASN A 20 44.25 27.59 -0.86
N ALA A 21 43.16 26.82 -0.78
CA ALA A 21 42.41 26.64 0.45
C ALA A 21 43.00 25.46 1.23
N ASP A 22 43.04 25.58 2.56
CA ASP A 22 43.46 24.48 3.40
C ASP A 22 42.52 23.27 3.18
N MET A 23 43.09 22.21 2.61
CA MET A 23 42.37 20.99 2.25
C MET A 23 41.70 20.32 3.46
N ALA A 24 42.27 20.47 4.66
CA ALA A 24 41.66 19.96 5.90
C ALA A 24 40.36 20.69 6.26
N THR A 25 40.19 21.93 5.77
CA THR A 25 39.01 22.76 6.06
C THR A 25 37.97 22.75 4.94
N SER A 26 38.27 22.15 3.78
CA SER A 26 37.38 22.10 2.61
C SER A 26 36.00 21.53 2.95
N GLU A 27 34.95 22.31 2.65
CA GLU A 27 33.56 21.89 2.86
C GLU A 27 33.18 20.69 2.00
N ALA A 28 33.67 20.62 0.76
CA ALA A 28 33.40 19.50 -0.14
C ALA A 28 33.91 18.16 0.44
N LEU A 29 35.11 18.17 1.02
CA LEU A 29 35.70 17.00 1.66
C LEU A 29 35.03 16.69 3.00
N LYS A 30 34.64 17.69 3.79
CA LYS A 30 33.87 17.50 5.02
C LYS A 30 32.52 16.85 4.75
N LEU A 31 31.78 17.34 3.76
CA LEU A 31 30.49 16.77 3.35
C LEU A 31 30.64 15.35 2.82
N ALA A 32 31.67 15.09 2.00
CA ALA A 32 31.98 13.74 1.53
C ALA A 32 32.29 12.80 2.70
N LYS A 33 33.06 13.24 3.69
CA LYS A 33 33.44 12.43 4.87
C LYS A 33 32.26 12.06 5.76
N ILE A 34 31.21 12.90 5.81
CA ILE A 34 29.97 12.59 6.55
C ILE A 34 29.24 11.38 5.94
N VAL A 35 29.24 11.25 4.61
CA VAL A 35 28.51 10.19 3.89
C VAL A 35 29.40 9.03 3.38
N ASP A 36 30.71 9.22 3.38
CA ASP A 36 31.74 8.27 2.95
C ASP A 36 33.03 8.47 3.80
N PRO A 37 33.03 8.04 5.07
CA PRO A 37 34.16 8.24 5.98
C PRO A 37 35.44 7.49 5.54
N GLU A 38 35.29 6.44 4.72
CA GLU A 38 36.41 5.67 4.18
C GLU A 38 36.93 6.17 2.83
N GLY A 39 36.26 7.15 2.20
CA GLY A 39 36.63 7.66 0.88
C GLY A 39 36.55 6.60 -0.23
N LYS A 40 35.68 5.60 -0.11
CA LYS A 40 35.52 4.49 -1.08
C LYS A 40 34.96 4.96 -2.42
N ARG A 41 34.06 5.94 -2.39
CA ARG A 41 33.33 6.46 -3.56
C ARG A 41 33.57 7.95 -3.79
N THR A 42 34.62 8.50 -3.17
CA THR A 42 34.99 9.92 -3.27
C THR A 42 36.27 10.07 -4.09
N LEU A 43 36.21 10.86 -5.15
CA LEU A 43 37.34 11.29 -5.98
C LEU A 43 37.63 12.76 -5.67
N ALA A 44 38.86 13.08 -5.28
CA ALA A 44 39.25 14.46 -5.02
C ALA A 44 39.83 15.09 -6.28
N VAL A 45 39.39 16.31 -6.59
CA VAL A 45 39.91 17.12 -7.70
C VAL A 45 40.49 18.40 -7.14
N LEU A 46 41.78 18.59 -7.37
CA LEU A 46 42.53 19.78 -6.95
C LEU A 46 42.58 20.77 -8.11
N THR A 47 42.01 21.95 -7.90
CA THR A 47 41.98 23.02 -8.91
C THR A 47 42.95 24.15 -8.55
N LYS A 48 43.23 25.04 -9.51
CA LYS A 48 44.03 26.26 -9.30
C LYS A 48 45.48 26.00 -8.87
N LEU A 49 46.10 24.93 -9.37
CA LEU A 49 47.51 24.57 -9.07
C LEU A 49 48.53 25.61 -9.55
N ASP A 50 48.12 26.47 -10.47
CA ASP A 50 48.84 27.62 -10.99
C ASP A 50 48.96 28.76 -9.97
N LEU A 51 47.98 28.92 -9.08
CA LEU A 51 47.91 30.01 -8.10
C LEU A 51 48.56 29.69 -6.74
N MET A 52 49.47 28.72 -6.70
CA MET A 52 50.21 28.42 -5.47
C MET A 52 51.35 29.40 -5.24
N ASP A 53 51.53 29.78 -3.98
CA ASP A 53 52.63 30.65 -3.56
C ASP A 53 53.99 29.99 -3.85
N PRO A 54 54.98 30.76 -4.36
CA PRO A 54 56.33 30.25 -4.59
C PRO A 54 56.93 29.70 -3.29
N GLY A 55 57.32 28.42 -3.29
CA GLY A 55 57.90 27.73 -2.14
C GLY A 55 56.96 26.75 -1.44
N THR A 56 55.68 26.66 -1.85
CA THR A 56 54.76 25.60 -1.41
C THR A 56 54.57 24.56 -2.52
N ASP A 57 54.71 23.28 -2.19
CA ASP A 57 54.55 22.18 -3.16
C ASP A 57 53.27 21.39 -2.93
N ALA A 58 52.51 21.14 -4.01
CA ALA A 58 51.31 20.27 -3.95
C ALA A 58 51.64 18.77 -3.99
N ASN A 59 52.92 18.38 -3.90
CA ASN A 59 53.35 16.99 -4.07
C ASN A 59 52.75 16.06 -3.01
N GLU A 60 52.73 16.48 -1.74
CA GLU A 60 52.16 15.69 -0.65
C GLU A 60 50.63 15.54 -0.78
N ALA A 61 49.97 16.61 -1.21
CA ALA A 61 48.55 16.64 -1.50
C ALA A 61 48.19 15.70 -2.67
N MET A 62 48.94 15.77 -3.78
CA MET A 62 48.72 14.95 -4.98
C MET A 62 49.10 13.47 -4.76
N ALA A 63 50.06 13.20 -3.87
CA ALA A 63 50.44 11.85 -3.48
C ALA A 63 49.42 11.16 -2.56
N GLY A 64 48.50 11.92 -1.95
CA GLY A 64 47.45 11.37 -1.08
C GLY A 64 47.84 11.17 0.38
N HIS A 65 48.90 11.83 0.86
CA HIS A 65 49.28 11.76 2.27
C HIS A 65 48.35 12.59 3.18
N VAL A 66 47.77 13.66 2.65
CA VAL A 66 46.95 14.62 3.41
C VAL A 66 45.46 14.24 3.44
N ILE A 67 44.94 13.63 2.36
CA ILE A 67 43.52 13.30 2.21
C ILE A 67 43.34 11.79 1.99
N PRO A 68 42.63 11.08 2.88
CA PRO A 68 42.33 9.66 2.70
C PRO A 68 41.18 9.47 1.69
N VAL A 69 41.49 9.41 0.40
CA VAL A 69 40.55 9.03 -0.68
C VAL A 69 41.05 7.82 -1.46
N LYS A 70 40.19 6.82 -1.65
CA LYS A 70 40.58 5.56 -2.32
C LYS A 70 40.52 5.65 -3.85
N LEU A 71 39.72 6.55 -4.42
CA LEU A 71 39.63 6.73 -5.88
C LEU A 71 40.79 7.56 -6.47
N GLY A 72 41.57 8.19 -5.60
CA GLY A 72 42.74 9.00 -5.94
C GLY A 72 42.45 10.50 -5.98
N ILE A 73 43.50 11.24 -6.30
CA ILE A 73 43.52 12.71 -6.34
C ILE A 73 44.01 13.12 -7.72
N ILE A 74 43.29 14.04 -8.37
CA ILE A 74 43.62 14.52 -9.70
C ILE A 74 43.70 16.04 -9.70
N GLY A 75 44.85 16.54 -10.14
CA GLY A 75 45.09 17.96 -10.34
C GLY A 75 44.58 18.43 -11.69
N VAL A 76 43.93 19.59 -11.73
CA VAL A 76 43.51 20.26 -12.97
C VAL A 76 43.83 21.75 -12.92
N VAL A 77 44.18 22.30 -14.08
CA VAL A 77 44.39 23.74 -14.26
C VAL A 77 43.35 24.22 -15.27
N ASN A 78 42.48 25.11 -14.80
CA ASN A 78 41.39 25.68 -15.60
C ASN A 78 41.74 27.10 -16.04
N ARG A 79 40.93 27.66 -16.95
CA ARG A 79 41.06 29.06 -17.37
C ARG A 79 40.92 30.02 -16.18
N SER A 80 41.82 30.99 -16.12
CA SER A 80 41.71 32.11 -15.17
C SER A 80 40.64 33.12 -15.61
N GLN A 81 40.32 34.07 -14.74
CA GLN A 81 39.37 35.14 -15.09
C GLN A 81 39.86 36.01 -16.25
N GLN A 82 41.18 36.16 -16.42
CA GLN A 82 41.76 36.88 -17.56
C GLN A 82 41.63 36.05 -18.85
N ASP A 83 41.97 34.76 -18.82
CA ASP A 83 41.82 33.87 -19.98
C ASP A 83 40.37 33.79 -20.49
N ILE A 84 39.39 33.93 -19.60
CA ILE A 84 37.97 34.00 -19.95
C ILE A 84 37.64 35.31 -20.67
N LYS A 85 38.17 36.45 -20.21
CA LYS A 85 38.00 37.75 -20.86
C LYS A 85 38.67 37.77 -22.23
N ASP A 86 39.83 37.15 -22.35
CA ASP A 86 40.61 37.04 -23.58
C ASP A 86 40.07 35.97 -24.54
N LYS A 87 38.95 35.32 -24.18
CA LYS A 87 38.27 34.27 -24.97
C LYS A 87 39.20 33.15 -25.43
N LYS A 88 40.14 32.76 -24.56
CA LYS A 88 41.08 31.68 -24.85
C LYS A 88 40.37 30.38 -25.18
N SER A 89 40.81 29.73 -26.25
CA SER A 89 40.25 28.47 -26.71
C SER A 89 40.50 27.35 -25.67
N ILE A 90 39.61 26.35 -25.66
CA ILE A 90 39.75 25.19 -24.76
C ILE A 90 40.98 24.37 -25.15
N GLU A 91 41.26 24.24 -26.45
CA GLU A 91 42.44 23.51 -26.95
C GLU A 91 43.75 24.13 -26.48
N ASP A 92 43.85 25.46 -26.49
CA ASP A 92 45.06 26.15 -26.02
C ASP A 92 45.21 26.05 -24.52
N CYS A 93 44.09 26.05 -23.77
CA CYS A 93 44.09 25.79 -22.33
C CYS A 93 44.61 24.38 -22.01
N LEU A 94 44.17 23.35 -22.74
CA LEU A 94 44.63 21.98 -22.55
C LEU A 94 46.12 21.81 -22.91
N LYS A 95 46.59 22.48 -23.97
CA LYS A 95 48.03 22.51 -24.33
C LYS A 95 48.85 23.17 -23.23
N GLN A 96 48.38 24.28 -22.66
CA GLN A 96 49.07 24.98 -21.57
C GLN A 96 49.05 24.15 -20.27
N GLU A 97 47.92 23.53 -19.94
CA GLU A 97 47.79 22.62 -18.80
C GLU A 97 48.82 21.49 -18.91
N LYS A 98 48.94 20.86 -20.08
CA LYS A 98 49.92 19.81 -20.32
C LYS A 98 51.36 20.31 -20.15
N LYS A 99 51.70 21.50 -20.65
CA LYS A 99 53.02 22.12 -20.46
C LYS A 99 53.31 22.40 -18.99
N PHE A 100 52.34 22.98 -18.27
CA PHE A 100 52.45 23.30 -16.84
C PHE A 100 52.76 22.06 -16.01
N PHE A 101 52.05 20.95 -16.25
CA PHE A 101 52.30 19.71 -15.51
C PHE A 101 53.66 19.08 -15.86
N LEU A 102 54.12 19.17 -17.11
CA LEU A 102 55.44 18.66 -17.50
C LEU A 102 56.59 19.45 -16.85
N GLU A 103 56.43 20.78 -16.72
CA GLU A 103 57.46 21.66 -16.16
C GLU A 103 57.47 21.64 -14.63
N LYS A 104 56.30 21.76 -13.98
CA LYS A 104 56.20 21.92 -12.51
C LYS A 104 56.05 20.59 -11.76
N TYR A 105 55.39 19.59 -12.36
CA TYR A 105 55.05 18.32 -11.70
C TYR A 105 55.23 17.10 -12.61
N PRO A 106 56.45 16.80 -13.10
CA PRO A 106 56.69 15.76 -14.12
C PRO A 106 56.22 14.37 -13.68
N ASN A 107 56.37 14.03 -12.39
CA ASN A 107 55.95 12.74 -11.83
C ASN A 107 54.42 12.54 -11.85
N PHE A 108 53.65 13.63 -11.82
CA PHE A 108 52.19 13.60 -11.80
C PHE A 108 51.56 13.94 -13.14
N ALA A 109 52.35 14.39 -14.13
CA ALA A 109 51.85 14.79 -15.44
C ALA A 109 51.09 13.68 -16.18
N ALA A 110 51.46 12.41 -15.98
CA ALA A 110 50.74 11.27 -16.57
C ALA A 110 49.42 10.92 -15.85
N ARG A 111 49.24 11.39 -14.61
CA ARG A 111 48.09 11.08 -13.74
C ARG A 111 47.24 12.33 -13.41
N SER A 112 47.50 13.44 -14.08
CA SER A 112 46.87 14.74 -13.84
C SER A 112 46.45 15.39 -15.16
N GLY A 113 45.60 16.40 -15.05
CA GLY A 113 45.06 17.15 -16.16
C GLY A 113 43.63 16.76 -16.52
N THR A 114 42.95 17.68 -17.16
CA THR A 114 41.57 17.53 -17.63
C THR A 114 41.33 16.29 -18.50
N PRO A 115 42.19 15.92 -19.48
CA PRO A 115 41.92 14.74 -20.32
C PRO A 115 42.06 13.43 -19.53
N PHE A 116 42.98 13.37 -18.57
CA PHE A 116 43.13 12.22 -17.69
C PHE A 116 41.92 12.09 -16.75
N LEU A 117 41.47 13.22 -16.17
CA LEU A 117 40.27 13.26 -15.34
C LEU A 117 39.05 12.73 -16.09
N ALA A 118 38.83 13.16 -17.34
CA ALA A 118 37.71 12.71 -18.15
C ALA A 118 37.75 11.18 -18.41
N CYS A 119 38.91 10.65 -18.78
CA CYS A 119 39.10 9.21 -19.02
C CYS A 119 38.90 8.40 -17.73
N LYS A 120 39.44 8.88 -16.61
CA LYS A 120 39.31 8.23 -15.31
C LYS A 120 37.86 8.21 -14.82
N LEU A 121 37.17 9.34 -14.92
CA LEU A 121 35.75 9.44 -14.57
C LEU A 121 34.89 8.49 -15.40
N ASN A 122 35.12 8.42 -16.71
CA ASN A 122 34.38 7.51 -17.58
C ASN A 122 34.59 6.04 -17.17
N THR A 123 35.83 5.65 -16.89
CA THR A 123 36.16 4.29 -16.45
C THR A 123 35.52 3.97 -15.09
N LEU A 124 35.56 4.91 -14.14
CA LEU A 124 34.94 4.76 -12.82
C LEU A 124 33.42 4.65 -12.92
N LEU A 125 32.77 5.52 -13.70
CA LEU A 125 31.33 5.50 -13.93
C LEU A 125 30.88 4.21 -14.60
N MET A 126 31.59 3.74 -15.63
CA MET A 126 31.27 2.50 -16.33
C MET A 126 31.45 1.27 -15.42
N GLY A 127 32.50 1.24 -14.60
CA GLY A 127 32.71 0.18 -13.61
C GLY A 127 31.60 0.16 -12.55
N HIS A 128 31.27 1.33 -12.01
CA HIS A 128 30.21 1.48 -11.02
C HIS A 128 28.83 1.09 -11.58
N LEU A 129 28.50 1.53 -12.80
CA LEU A 129 27.24 1.18 -13.47
C LEU A 129 27.12 -0.34 -13.64
N LYS A 130 28.17 -1.01 -14.13
CA LYS A 130 28.18 -2.47 -14.33
C LYS A 130 28.00 -3.24 -13.02
N ALA A 131 28.62 -2.79 -11.92
CA ALA A 131 28.49 -3.44 -10.62
C ALA A 131 27.07 -3.33 -10.02
N HIS A 132 26.37 -2.22 -10.26
CA HIS A 132 25.05 -1.98 -9.68
C HIS A 132 23.88 -2.38 -10.59
N LEU A 133 24.08 -2.52 -11.91
CA LEU A 133 23.02 -2.88 -12.87
C LEU A 133 22.24 -4.16 -12.53
N PRO A 134 22.88 -5.27 -12.06
CA PRO A 134 22.15 -6.47 -11.68
C PRO A 134 21.19 -6.23 -10.50
N LYS A 135 21.61 -5.42 -9.51
CA LYS A 135 20.77 -5.06 -8.36
C LYS A 135 19.54 -4.26 -8.81
N TYR A 136 19.73 -3.31 -9.72
CA TYR A 136 18.61 -2.54 -10.28
C TYR A 136 17.64 -3.42 -11.06
N LYS A 137 18.13 -4.38 -11.85
CA LYS A 137 17.26 -5.32 -12.57
C LYS A 137 16.35 -6.10 -11.62
N VAL A 138 16.89 -6.60 -10.52
CA VAL A 138 16.10 -7.32 -9.50
C VAL A 138 15.06 -6.40 -8.84
N LEU A 139 15.47 -5.18 -8.46
CA LEU A 139 14.55 -4.21 -7.83
C LEU A 139 13.42 -3.79 -8.78
N ILE A 140 13.72 -3.57 -10.06
CA ILE A 140 12.72 -3.21 -11.08
C ILE A 140 11.74 -4.37 -11.25
N ASN A 141 12.24 -5.59 -11.42
CA ASN A 141 11.37 -6.77 -11.57
C ASN A 141 10.48 -6.98 -10.35
N LYS A 142 11.00 -6.75 -9.13
CA LYS A 142 10.20 -6.80 -7.91
C LYS A 142 9.08 -5.75 -7.94
N LYS A 143 9.40 -4.50 -8.31
CA LYS A 143 8.39 -3.44 -8.42
C LYS A 143 7.34 -3.71 -9.50
N ILE A 144 7.75 -4.33 -10.62
CA ILE A 144 6.82 -4.76 -11.67
C ILE A 144 5.86 -5.80 -11.10
N ALA A 145 6.37 -6.85 -10.43
CA ALA A 145 5.53 -7.87 -9.82
C ALA A 145 4.54 -7.31 -8.78
N GLU A 146 5.01 -6.41 -7.90
CA GLU A 146 4.15 -5.71 -6.94
C GLU A 146 3.04 -4.90 -7.64
N GLN A 147 3.35 -4.24 -8.76
CA GLN A 147 2.36 -3.48 -9.52
C GLN A 147 1.40 -4.37 -10.31
N GLU A 148 1.89 -5.48 -10.87
CA GLU A 148 1.06 -6.48 -11.56
C GLU A 148 0.06 -7.13 -10.60
N GLU A 149 0.47 -7.41 -9.36
CA GLU A 149 -0.44 -7.91 -8.32
C GLU A 149 -1.54 -6.89 -7.99
N LEU A 150 -1.18 -5.62 -7.84
CA LEU A 150 -2.15 -4.54 -7.61
C LEU A 150 -3.09 -4.33 -8.81
N LEU A 151 -2.58 -4.42 -10.04
CA LEU A 151 -3.40 -4.34 -11.25
C LEU A 151 -4.37 -5.53 -11.34
N THR A 152 -3.90 -6.74 -11.01
CA THR A 152 -4.75 -7.94 -10.96
C THR A 152 -5.84 -7.78 -9.91
N ALA A 153 -5.54 -7.18 -8.76
CA ALA A 153 -6.51 -6.89 -7.71
C ALA A 153 -7.54 -5.82 -8.13
N LEU A 154 -7.16 -4.87 -8.99
CA LEU A 154 -8.05 -3.84 -9.54
C LEU A 154 -8.98 -4.40 -10.64
N GLY A 155 -8.55 -5.44 -11.35
CA GLY A 155 -9.32 -6.08 -12.41
C GLY A 155 -9.15 -5.44 -13.79
N GLU A 156 -9.94 -5.92 -14.76
CA GLU A 156 -9.85 -5.47 -16.15
C GLU A 156 -10.51 -4.10 -16.37
N GLU A 157 -9.97 -3.35 -17.33
CA GLU A 157 -10.49 -2.05 -17.73
C GLU A 157 -11.89 -2.19 -18.37
N ILE A 158 -12.84 -1.37 -17.89
CA ILE A 158 -14.24 -1.45 -18.33
C ILE A 158 -14.38 -0.75 -19.68
N LEU A 159 -14.22 -1.51 -20.77
CA LEU A 159 -14.52 -1.03 -22.11
C LEU A 159 -16.03 -0.78 -22.26
N PRO A 160 -16.45 0.29 -22.97
CA PRO A 160 -17.85 0.68 -23.10
C PRO A 160 -18.74 -0.42 -23.71
N GLU A 161 -18.18 -1.25 -24.59
CA GLU A 161 -18.89 -2.36 -25.25
C GLU A 161 -19.18 -3.55 -24.31
N ASN A 162 -18.37 -3.72 -23.26
CA ASN A 162 -18.46 -4.86 -22.34
C ASN A 162 -19.20 -4.54 -21.03
N LYS A 163 -19.65 -3.29 -20.84
CA LYS A 163 -20.35 -2.85 -19.61
C LYS A 163 -21.52 -3.76 -19.23
N HIS A 164 -22.35 -4.14 -20.21
CA HIS A 164 -23.51 -5.00 -19.97
C HIS A 164 -23.13 -6.43 -19.58
N LYS A 165 -22.04 -6.97 -20.17
CA LYS A 165 -21.53 -8.30 -19.86
C LYS A 165 -20.95 -8.34 -18.44
N MET A 166 -20.10 -7.37 -18.10
CA MET A 166 -19.51 -7.26 -16.76
C MET A 166 -20.56 -7.02 -15.68
N LEU A 167 -21.57 -6.17 -15.93
CA LEU A 167 -22.66 -5.96 -14.98
C LEU A 167 -23.42 -7.26 -14.71
N ARG A 168 -23.71 -8.06 -15.75
CA ARG A 168 -24.36 -9.36 -15.59
C ARG A 168 -23.48 -10.33 -14.81
N GLU A 169 -22.18 -10.40 -15.11
CA GLU A 169 -21.23 -11.24 -14.38
C GLU A 169 -21.14 -10.84 -12.90
N LEU A 170 -21.10 -9.54 -12.60
CA LEU A 170 -21.12 -9.02 -11.24
C LEU A 170 -22.41 -9.38 -10.50
N ILE A 171 -23.58 -9.15 -11.11
CA ILE A 171 -24.88 -9.53 -10.53
C ILE A 171 -24.93 -11.03 -10.28
N ASN A 172 -24.52 -11.84 -11.25
CA ASN A 172 -24.51 -13.31 -11.11
C ASN A 172 -23.55 -13.76 -10.00
N LYS A 173 -22.41 -13.09 -9.83
CA LYS A 173 -21.47 -13.37 -8.74
C LYS A 173 -22.09 -13.03 -7.38
N VAL A 174 -22.70 -11.85 -7.24
CA VAL A 174 -23.38 -11.43 -6.01
C VAL A 174 -24.51 -12.40 -5.65
N VAL A 175 -25.34 -12.77 -6.63
CA VAL A 175 -26.44 -13.72 -6.42
C VAL A 175 -25.89 -15.10 -6.02
N LYS A 176 -24.83 -15.57 -6.67
CA LYS A 176 -24.21 -16.87 -6.34
C LYS A 176 -23.63 -16.89 -4.94
N GLU A 177 -22.94 -15.83 -4.51
CA GLU A 177 -22.38 -15.73 -3.16
C GLU A 177 -23.48 -15.61 -2.10
N PHE A 178 -24.53 -14.84 -2.37
CA PHE A 178 -25.67 -14.70 -1.47
C PHE A 178 -26.44 -16.02 -1.30
N CYS A 179 -26.81 -16.68 -2.39
CA CYS A 179 -27.46 -17.99 -2.36
C CYS A 179 -26.56 -19.04 -1.72
N GLY A 180 -25.26 -19.09 -2.05
CA GLY A 180 -24.32 -20.02 -1.45
C GLY A 180 -24.21 -19.90 0.08
N ARG A 181 -24.37 -18.71 0.65
CA ARG A 181 -24.38 -18.49 2.11
C ARG A 181 -25.72 -18.84 2.77
N ILE A 182 -26.84 -18.69 2.06
CA ILE A 182 -28.15 -19.17 2.54
C ILE A 182 -28.18 -20.70 2.50
N ASP A 183 -27.65 -21.32 1.45
CA ASP A 183 -27.64 -22.78 1.29
C ASP A 183 -26.55 -23.47 2.14
N GLY A 184 -25.67 -22.70 2.80
CA GLY A 184 -24.57 -23.23 3.61
C GLY A 184 -23.43 -23.86 2.80
N GLN A 185 -23.34 -23.58 1.51
CA GLN A 185 -22.25 -24.00 0.62
C GLN A 185 -21.03 -23.09 0.69
N ALA A 186 -21.21 -21.85 1.16
CA ALA A 186 -20.10 -20.97 1.46
C ALA A 186 -19.37 -21.50 2.71
N MET A 187 -18.08 -21.82 2.55
CA MET A 187 -17.21 -22.14 3.68
C MET A 187 -17.34 -21.01 4.71
N PRO A 188 -17.45 -21.32 6.02
CA PRO A 188 -17.33 -20.30 7.04
C PRO A 188 -16.00 -19.59 6.82
N ASP A 189 -16.00 -18.26 6.86
CA ASP A 189 -14.77 -17.48 6.88
C ASP A 189 -13.95 -18.03 8.06
N PHE A 190 -12.90 -18.81 7.78
CA PHE A 190 -11.85 -19.14 8.75
C PHE A 190 -11.08 -17.84 9.01
N ALA A 191 -11.76 -16.85 9.59
CA ALA A 191 -11.13 -15.69 10.14
C ALA A 191 -10.22 -16.21 11.25
N GLU A 192 -8.92 -16.01 11.06
CA GLU A 192 -7.87 -16.25 12.04
C GLU A 192 -8.25 -15.56 13.36
N GLY A 193 -8.91 -16.31 14.23
CA GLY A 193 -9.46 -15.80 15.48
C GLY A 193 -9.99 -16.98 16.28
N THR A 194 -9.30 -17.27 17.38
CA THR A 194 -9.66 -18.19 18.49
C THR A 194 -11.04 -18.85 18.38
N ALA A 195 -11.03 -20.19 18.33
CA ALA A 195 -12.16 -21.13 18.17
C ALA A 195 -13.32 -21.04 19.18
N GLY A 196 -13.47 -19.93 19.93
CA GLY A 196 -14.50 -19.73 20.96
C GLY A 196 -15.77 -19.00 20.50
N ASP A 197 -15.70 -18.10 19.52
CA ASP A 197 -16.82 -17.21 19.15
C ASP A 197 -17.22 -17.35 17.66
N MET A 198 -17.38 -18.58 17.19
CA MET A 198 -17.89 -18.82 15.84
C MET A 198 -19.41 -18.55 15.80
N LYS A 199 -19.78 -17.28 15.63
CA LYS A 199 -21.18 -16.89 15.41
C LYS A 199 -21.67 -17.52 14.12
N LEU A 200 -22.73 -18.32 14.21
CA LEU A 200 -23.43 -18.82 13.04
C LEU A 200 -23.90 -17.63 12.19
N SER A 201 -23.81 -17.77 10.88
CA SER A 201 -24.28 -16.75 9.93
C SER A 201 -24.94 -17.41 8.74
N GLY A 202 -25.84 -16.70 8.06
CA GLY A 202 -26.50 -17.21 6.86
C GLY A 202 -27.60 -18.21 7.18
N GLY A 203 -27.74 -19.23 6.33
CA GLY A 203 -28.80 -20.23 6.51
C GLY A 203 -28.70 -21.02 7.80
N ALA A 204 -27.49 -21.26 8.32
CA ALA A 204 -27.29 -21.99 9.56
C ALA A 204 -27.86 -21.24 10.78
N LYS A 205 -27.73 -19.90 10.81
CA LYS A 205 -28.30 -19.06 11.87
C LYS A 205 -29.82 -18.97 11.75
N ILE A 206 -30.35 -18.80 10.54
CA ILE A 206 -31.80 -18.80 10.30
C ILE A 206 -32.42 -20.12 10.79
N ASN A 207 -31.82 -21.25 10.41
CA ASN A 207 -32.37 -22.54 10.78
C ASN A 207 -32.21 -22.83 12.28
N ARG A 208 -30.99 -22.77 12.82
CA ARG A 208 -30.71 -23.22 14.19
C ARG A 208 -31.17 -22.20 15.24
N ASP A 209 -30.84 -20.93 15.05
CA ASP A 209 -31.05 -19.92 16.10
C ASP A 209 -32.44 -19.30 16.01
N ILE A 210 -32.95 -19.02 14.80
CA ILE A 210 -34.26 -18.39 14.64
C ILE A 210 -35.40 -19.41 14.70
N PHE A 211 -35.40 -20.43 13.84
CA PHE A 211 -36.51 -21.40 13.81
C PHE A 211 -36.53 -22.35 15.00
N TYR A 212 -35.40 -22.99 15.31
CA TYR A 212 -35.35 -24.01 16.38
C TYR A 212 -34.94 -23.46 17.75
N GLY A 213 -34.37 -22.26 17.81
CA GLY A 213 -34.06 -21.55 19.05
C GLY A 213 -35.20 -20.63 19.44
N SER A 214 -35.13 -19.38 19.00
CA SER A 214 -35.99 -18.32 19.52
C SER A 214 -37.47 -18.47 19.15
N PHE A 215 -37.82 -19.00 17.98
CA PHE A 215 -39.24 -19.24 17.64
C PHE A 215 -39.85 -20.38 18.47
N LYS A 216 -39.07 -21.44 18.73
CA LYS A 216 -39.50 -22.52 19.61
C LYS A 216 -39.69 -22.03 21.04
N GLU A 217 -38.76 -21.23 21.56
CA GLU A 217 -38.86 -20.60 22.88
C GLU A 217 -40.11 -19.70 22.97
N ASP A 218 -40.31 -18.82 21.98
CA ASP A 218 -41.50 -17.96 21.88
C ASP A 218 -42.82 -18.76 21.84
N LEU A 219 -42.82 -19.99 21.30
CA LEU A 219 -43.98 -20.89 21.29
C LEU A 219 -44.18 -21.60 22.62
N ASP A 220 -43.10 -22.09 23.23
CA ASP A 220 -43.12 -22.78 24.52
C ASP A 220 -43.54 -21.83 25.68
N GLU A 221 -43.28 -20.52 25.54
CA GLU A 221 -43.79 -19.49 26.46
C GLU A 221 -45.32 -19.33 26.43
N ILE A 222 -45.98 -19.72 25.34
CA ILE A 222 -47.44 -19.63 25.24
C ILE A 222 -48.06 -20.79 26.00
N ILE A 223 -48.35 -20.53 27.28
CA ILE A 223 -49.10 -21.47 28.11
C ILE A 223 -50.56 -21.53 27.62
N PRO A 224 -51.04 -22.70 27.16
CA PRO A 224 -52.43 -22.87 26.74
C PRO A 224 -53.37 -22.63 27.92
N LEU A 225 -54.49 -21.93 27.68
CA LEU A 225 -55.56 -21.70 28.67
C LEU A 225 -55.15 -20.94 29.95
N ALA A 226 -53.99 -20.28 29.99
CA ALA A 226 -53.54 -19.52 31.17
C ALA A 226 -54.55 -18.43 31.61
N ASP A 227 -55.25 -17.80 30.65
CA ASP A 227 -56.24 -16.75 30.91
C ASP A 227 -57.68 -17.29 31.09
N VAL A 228 -57.88 -18.61 30.95
CA VAL A 228 -59.20 -19.24 30.90
C VAL A 228 -59.45 -19.99 32.20
N THR A 229 -60.19 -19.35 33.11
CA THR A 229 -60.69 -20.01 34.32
C THR A 229 -61.96 -20.82 34.02
N GLN A 230 -62.25 -21.82 34.86
CA GLN A 230 -63.51 -22.59 34.76
C GLN A 230 -64.75 -21.68 34.81
N PHE A 231 -64.69 -20.59 35.58
CA PHE A 231 -65.75 -19.60 35.62
C PHE A 231 -65.99 -18.95 34.26
N HIS A 232 -64.94 -18.55 33.53
CA HIS A 232 -65.06 -17.99 32.19
C HIS A 232 -65.68 -18.98 31.19
N ILE A 233 -65.32 -20.27 31.27
CA ILE A 233 -65.90 -21.31 30.41
C ILE A 233 -67.40 -21.46 30.69
N ILE A 234 -67.80 -21.53 31.96
CA ILE A 234 -69.21 -21.65 32.35
C ILE A 234 -70.00 -20.41 31.92
N GLN A 235 -69.43 -19.21 32.04
CA GLN A 235 -70.07 -17.98 31.57
C GLN A 235 -70.24 -17.97 30.05
N MET A 236 -69.24 -18.41 29.28
CA MET A 236 -69.36 -18.54 27.82
C MET A 236 -70.40 -19.58 27.41
N LEU A 237 -70.52 -20.70 28.13
CA LEU A 237 -71.54 -21.71 27.89
C LEU A 237 -72.95 -21.17 28.14
N ARG A 238 -73.15 -20.47 29.26
CA ARG A 238 -74.44 -19.84 29.60
C ARG A 238 -74.82 -18.74 28.62
N SER A 239 -73.86 -17.92 28.22
CA SER A 239 -74.06 -16.85 27.23
C SER A 239 -74.44 -17.42 25.86
N THR A 240 -73.81 -18.52 25.44
CA THR A 240 -74.09 -19.17 24.15
C THR A 240 -75.45 -19.88 24.15
N ALA A 241 -75.91 -20.38 25.29
CA ALA A 241 -77.23 -21.03 25.41
C ALA A 241 -78.41 -20.04 25.28
N GLY A 242 -78.19 -18.76 25.58
CA GLY A 242 -79.20 -17.72 25.43
C GLY A 242 -80.48 -18.01 26.23
N LEU A 243 -81.64 -17.94 25.55
CA LEU A 243 -82.96 -18.12 26.17
C LEU A 243 -83.40 -19.60 26.27
N GLN A 244 -82.68 -20.53 25.64
CA GLN A 244 -83.09 -21.94 25.58
C GLN A 244 -82.19 -22.83 26.44
N PRO A 245 -82.75 -23.69 27.31
CA PRO A 245 -81.95 -24.67 28.04
C PRO A 245 -81.44 -25.74 27.07
N HIS A 246 -80.12 -25.91 26.97
CA HIS A 246 -79.51 -26.98 26.20
C HIS A 246 -79.22 -28.20 27.08
N VAL A 247 -79.55 -29.39 26.57
CA VAL A 247 -79.22 -30.69 27.20
C VAL A 247 -77.76 -31.09 26.95
N PHE A 248 -77.15 -30.55 25.90
CA PHE A 248 -75.77 -30.81 25.49
C PHE A 248 -74.92 -29.53 25.45
N VAL A 249 -73.62 -29.69 25.59
CA VAL A 249 -72.64 -28.60 25.48
C VAL A 249 -72.50 -28.21 24.00
N SER A 250 -72.57 -26.90 23.70
CA SER A 250 -72.39 -26.38 22.34
C SER A 250 -70.92 -26.42 21.90
N ASP A 251 -70.67 -26.97 20.71
CA ASP A 251 -69.35 -26.98 20.05
C ASP A 251 -68.86 -25.55 19.71
N GLU A 252 -69.78 -24.59 19.58
CA GLU A 252 -69.42 -23.21 19.25
C GLU A 252 -68.52 -22.56 20.31
N VAL A 253 -68.69 -22.94 21.59
CA VAL A 253 -67.85 -22.43 22.69
C VAL A 253 -66.43 -22.99 22.60
N PHE A 254 -66.30 -24.28 22.28
CA PHE A 254 -65.00 -24.89 22.01
C PHE A 254 -64.32 -24.22 20.82
N MET A 255 -65.04 -24.04 19.71
CA MET A 255 -64.50 -23.39 18.52
C MET A 255 -64.11 -21.92 18.75
N LYS A 256 -64.83 -21.17 19.60
CA LYS A 256 -64.44 -19.79 19.97
C LYS A 256 -63.18 -19.76 20.83
N LEU A 257 -63.08 -20.67 21.80
CA LEU A 257 -61.87 -20.81 22.64
C LEU A 257 -60.66 -21.25 21.81
N ALA A 258 -60.83 -22.26 20.97
CA ALA A 258 -59.78 -22.75 20.08
C ALA A 258 -59.29 -21.66 19.12
N ARG A 259 -60.19 -20.88 18.50
CA ARG A 259 -59.79 -19.74 17.65
C ARG A 259 -59.02 -18.67 18.41
N LYS A 260 -59.42 -18.38 19.66
CA LYS A 260 -58.72 -17.41 20.51
C LYS A 260 -57.28 -17.87 20.79
N GLU A 261 -57.09 -19.13 21.18
CA GLU A 261 -55.76 -19.67 21.47
C GLU A 261 -54.90 -19.80 20.21
N VAL A 262 -55.46 -20.26 19.09
CA VAL A 262 -54.76 -20.29 17.80
C VAL A 262 -54.38 -18.88 17.34
N GLY A 263 -55.22 -17.87 17.61
CA GLY A 263 -54.90 -16.47 17.31
C GLY A 263 -53.69 -15.95 18.07
N ARG A 264 -53.37 -16.49 19.27
CA ARG A 264 -52.17 -16.10 20.03
C ARG A 264 -50.87 -16.51 19.32
N LEU A 265 -50.91 -17.53 18.46
CA LEU A 265 -49.77 -17.98 17.66
C LEU A 265 -49.38 -17.03 16.51
N SER A 266 -50.25 -16.08 16.15
CA SER A 266 -49.96 -15.08 15.10
C SER A 266 -48.77 -14.20 15.47
N LYS A 267 -48.72 -13.72 16.72
CA LYS A 267 -47.69 -12.78 17.18
C LYS A 267 -46.26 -13.38 17.17
N PRO A 268 -46.01 -14.59 17.70
CA PRO A 268 -44.71 -15.25 17.54
C PRO A 268 -44.32 -15.48 16.09
N SER A 269 -45.28 -15.81 15.23
CA SER A 269 -45.03 -16.07 13.81
C SER A 269 -44.59 -14.79 13.09
N GLU A 270 -45.24 -13.66 13.36
CA GLU A 270 -44.84 -12.34 12.84
C GLU A 270 -43.42 -11.96 13.30
N ARG A 271 -43.12 -12.11 14.60
CA ARG A 271 -41.78 -11.86 15.14
C ARG A 271 -40.71 -12.76 14.52
N CYS A 272 -41.04 -14.01 14.22
CA CYS A 272 -40.11 -14.91 13.54
C CYS A 272 -39.75 -14.40 12.15
N VAL A 273 -40.73 -13.91 11.39
CA VAL A 273 -40.50 -13.33 10.06
C VAL A 273 -39.63 -12.07 10.14
N GLU A 274 -39.88 -11.20 11.10
CA GLU A 274 -39.06 -10.00 11.36
C GLU A 274 -37.60 -10.37 11.66
N ARG A 275 -37.37 -11.35 12.55
CA ARG A 275 -36.04 -11.85 12.90
C ARG A 275 -35.29 -12.42 11.68
N VAL A 276 -35.98 -13.17 10.81
CA VAL A 276 -35.39 -13.69 9.56
C VAL A 276 -35.03 -12.54 8.62
N HIS A 277 -35.91 -11.56 8.47
CA HIS A 277 -35.67 -10.41 7.62
C HIS A 277 -34.46 -9.57 8.10
N ASP A 278 -34.30 -9.36 9.41
CA ASP A 278 -33.15 -8.65 9.96
C ASP A 278 -31.83 -9.40 9.75
N GLU A 279 -31.84 -10.73 9.81
CA GLU A 279 -30.66 -11.54 9.47
C GLU A 279 -30.32 -11.42 7.98
N LEU A 280 -31.32 -11.49 7.09
CA LEU A 280 -31.09 -11.30 5.65
C LEU A 280 -30.53 -9.90 5.35
N ARG A 281 -31.01 -8.86 6.04
CA ARG A 281 -30.46 -7.49 5.93
C ARG A 281 -29.01 -7.45 6.40
N THR A 282 -28.70 -8.04 7.53
CA THR A 282 -27.34 -8.09 8.09
C THR A 282 -26.36 -8.78 7.13
N LEU A 283 -26.80 -9.84 6.43
CA LEU A 283 -26.00 -10.51 5.40
C LEU A 283 -25.70 -9.58 4.23
N ILE A 284 -26.68 -8.80 3.77
CA ILE A 284 -26.48 -7.83 2.68
C ILE A 284 -25.55 -6.70 3.12
N GLU A 285 -25.66 -6.21 4.36
CA GLU A 285 -24.80 -5.12 4.86
C GLU A 285 -23.36 -5.56 5.10
N LYS A 286 -23.15 -6.75 5.66
CA LYS A 286 -21.81 -7.28 5.95
C LYS A 286 -21.03 -7.60 4.68
N TYR A 287 -21.72 -8.09 3.64
CA TYR A 287 -21.08 -8.64 2.44
C TYR A 287 -21.33 -7.80 1.17
N GLY A 288 -22.23 -6.83 1.23
CA GLY A 288 -22.36 -5.75 0.27
C GLY A 288 -21.07 -4.95 0.01
N PRO A 289 -20.22 -4.64 1.02
CA PRO A 289 -18.95 -3.94 0.79
C PRO A 289 -17.86 -4.81 0.14
N GLU A 290 -17.90 -6.14 0.25
CA GLU A 290 -17.03 -7.04 -0.54
C GLU A 290 -17.43 -7.06 -2.03
N CYS A 291 -18.69 -6.71 -2.32
CA CYS A 291 -19.21 -6.46 -3.67
C CYS A 291 -19.04 -5.00 -4.15
N LYS A 292 -18.38 -4.11 -3.39
CA LYS A 292 -17.86 -2.86 -3.95
C LYS A 292 -16.68 -3.21 -4.86
N VAL A 293 -16.99 -3.51 -6.11
CA VAL A 293 -16.02 -3.28 -7.19
C VAL A 293 -15.53 -1.86 -6.99
N ARG A 294 -14.23 -1.72 -6.72
CA ARG A 294 -13.53 -0.44 -6.60
C ARG A 294 -13.49 0.18 -8.00
N VAL A 295 -14.65 0.60 -8.51
CA VAL A 295 -14.76 1.34 -9.75
C VAL A 295 -14.18 2.72 -9.45
N SER A 296 -12.87 2.81 -9.62
CA SER A 296 -12.16 4.07 -9.69
C SER A 296 -12.62 4.74 -10.98
N VAL A 297 -13.76 5.43 -10.94
CA VAL A 297 -14.13 6.32 -12.04
C VAL A 297 -13.14 7.49 -11.96
N CYS A 298 -12.07 7.40 -12.73
CA CYS A 298 -11.20 8.52 -13.01
C CYS A 298 -12.03 9.55 -13.79
N PHE A 299 -12.76 10.41 -13.08
CA PHE A 299 -13.21 11.68 -13.63
C PHE A 299 -11.97 12.54 -13.85
N TRP A 300 -11.35 12.39 -15.01
CA TRP A 300 -10.50 13.45 -15.55
C TRP A 300 -11.41 14.64 -15.82
N ASN A 301 -11.37 15.60 -14.90
CA ASN A 301 -11.89 16.94 -15.12
C ASN A 301 -11.11 17.56 -16.29
N SER A 302 -11.67 17.47 -17.48
CA SER A 302 -11.27 18.27 -18.63
C SER A 302 -11.79 19.69 -18.45
N ASN A 303 -11.07 20.50 -17.66
CA ASN A 303 -11.10 21.96 -17.80
C ASN A 303 -9.88 22.36 -18.63
N CYS A 304 -10.08 22.47 -19.94
CA CYS A 304 -9.34 23.30 -20.88
C CYS A 304 -10.33 23.85 -21.90
#